data_AF-A0A6A4ZJ07-F1
#
_entry.id   AF-A0A6A4ZJ07-F1
#
_cell.length_a   1.000
_cell.length_b   1.000
_cell.length_c   1.000
_cell.angle_alpha   90.00
_cell.angle_beta   90.00
_cell.angle_gamma   90.00
#
_symmetry.space_group_name_H-M   'P 1'
#
loop_
_entity.id
_entity.type
_entity.pdbx_description
1 polymer ?
#
loop_
_entity_poly.entity_id
_entity_poly.type
_entity_poly.pdbx_seq_one_letter_code
_entity_poly.pdbx_strand_id
1 'polypeptide(L)'
;MHDLPLVQPTWPSINMPVTLIHVLDASSPLYKHDDDALSATSLLGLFSGFDSTFCETVYSRHIYTTYEFGKPIVDDAVTLTPDGVSWGDDDMM
;
A
#
# COMPACT_ATOMS: atom_id res chain seq x y z
N MET A 1 14.50 -7.92 10.55
CA MET A 1 13.47 -7.84 9.50
C MET A 1 12.27 -8.61 10.01
N HIS A 2 11.11 -7.95 10.08
CA HIS A 2 9.87 -8.55 10.59
C HIS A 2 8.82 -8.47 9.48
N ASP A 3 8.10 -9.56 9.24
CA ASP A 3 6.93 -9.53 8.37
C ASP A 3 5.78 -8.85 9.10
N LEU A 4 5.13 -7.91 8.43
CA LEU A 4 3.97 -7.19 8.95
C LEU A 4 2.71 -7.82 8.37
N PRO A 5 1.86 -8.47 9.19
CA PRO A 5 0.61 -9.07 8.71
C PRO A 5 -0.31 -8.02 8.09
N LEU A 6 -0.54 -8.12 6.78
CA LEU A 6 -1.48 -7.25 6.09
C LEU A 6 -2.92 -7.72 6.32
N VAL A 7 -3.86 -6.77 6.40
CA VAL A 7 -5.30 -7.05 6.48
C VAL A 7 -5.74 -7.90 5.29
N GLN A 8 -5.25 -7.55 4.10
CA GLN A 8 -5.39 -8.34 2.90
C GLN A 8 -4.03 -8.42 2.22
N PRO A 9 -3.37 -9.60 2.20
CA PRO A 9 -2.06 -9.76 1.59
C PRO A 9 -2.11 -10.22 0.12
N THR A 10 -3.28 -10.69 -0.35
CA THR A 10 -3.43 -11.28 -1.69
C THR A 10 -4.71 -10.80 -2.37
N TRP A 11 -4.62 -10.67 -3.69
CA TRP A 11 -5.74 -10.33 -4.57
C TRP A 11 -5.72 -11.27 -5.77
N PRO A 12 -6.85 -11.88 -6.13
CA PRO A 12 -6.92 -12.75 -7.31
C PRO A 12 -6.62 -12.02 -8.62
N SER A 13 -6.95 -10.73 -8.68
CA SER A 13 -6.69 -9.83 -9.81
C SER A 13 -6.53 -8.41 -9.27
N ILE A 14 -5.52 -7.69 -9.74
CA ILE A 14 -5.29 -6.28 -9.38
C ILE A 14 -5.41 -5.47 -10.67
N ASN A 15 -6.57 -4.83 -10.85
CA ASN A 15 -6.85 -3.94 -11.98
C ASN A 15 -7.12 -2.49 -11.54
N MET A 16 -7.01 -2.22 -10.24
CA MET A 16 -7.16 -0.88 -9.64
C MET A 16 -6.08 -0.68 -8.58
N PRO A 17 -5.77 0.57 -8.19
CA PRO A 17 -4.91 0.86 -7.06
C PRO A 17 -5.40 0.16 -5.78
N VAL A 18 -4.45 -0.28 -4.97
CA VAL A 18 -4.72 -1.00 -3.73
C VAL A 18 -3.92 -0.35 -2.61
N THR A 19 -4.59 -0.12 -1.48
CA THR A 19 -3.94 0.31 -0.24
C THR A 19 -3.54 -0.90 0.58
N LEU A 20 -2.25 -1.05 0.87
CA LEU A 20 -1.77 -2.04 1.84
C LEU A 20 -1.99 -1.51 3.25
N ILE A 21 -2.59 -2.33 4.12
CA ILE A 21 -2.92 -1.95 5.50
C ILE A 21 -2.33 -2.99 6.45
N HIS A 22 -1.52 -2.52 7.39
CA HIS A 22 -1.09 -3.29 8.57
C HIS A 22 -1.65 -2.61 9.83
N VAL A 23 -2.31 -3.38 10.69
CA VAL A 23 -2.89 -2.86 11.93
C VAL A 23 -1.85 -2.92 13.05
N LEU A 24 -1.65 -1.78 13.72
CA LEU A 24 -0.75 -1.65 14.88
C LEU A 24 -1.48 -2.07 16.17
N ASP A 25 -1.83 -3.35 16.29
CA ASP A 25 -2.39 -3.94 17.52
C ASP A 25 -1.33 -4.66 18.35
N ALA A 26 -1.70 -5.25 19.48
CA ALA A 26 -0.78 -5.93 20.40
C ALA A 26 0.04 -7.09 19.78
N SER A 27 -0.38 -7.62 18.64
CA SER A 27 0.35 -8.66 17.88
C SER A 27 1.37 -8.08 16.91
N SER A 28 1.26 -6.78 16.57
CA SER A 28 2.18 -6.10 15.69
C SER A 28 3.57 -5.98 16.33
N PRO A 29 4.65 -6.27 15.58
CA PRO A 29 6.01 -5.99 16.05
C PRO A 29 6.25 -4.48 16.23
N LEU A 30 5.38 -3.63 15.65
CA LEU A 30 5.47 -2.19 15.72
C LEU A 30 4.65 -1.57 16.87
N TYR A 31 3.86 -2.36 17.62
CA TYR A 31 2.91 -1.88 18.62
C TYR A 31 3.52 -1.03 19.75
N LYS A 32 4.74 -1.35 20.15
CA LYS A 32 5.40 -0.75 21.32
C LYS A 32 6.38 0.38 20.97
N HIS A 33 6.50 0.72 19.69
CA HIS A 33 7.39 1.78 19.25
C HIS A 33 6.68 3.13 19.31
N ASP A 34 7.39 4.14 19.79
CA ASP A 34 6.96 5.54 19.70
C ASP A 34 7.24 6.11 18.31
N ASP A 35 6.72 7.31 18.05
CA ASP A 35 6.85 7.97 16.75
C ASP A 35 8.31 8.15 16.32
N ASP A 36 9.21 8.41 17.27
CA ASP A 36 10.65 8.55 17.01
C ASP A 36 11.28 7.22 16.56
N ALA A 37 11.00 6.11 17.25
CA ALA A 37 11.48 4.78 16.86
C ALA A 37 10.89 4.31 15.53
N LEU A 38 9.61 4.62 15.28
CA LEU A 38 8.98 4.33 13.99
C LEU A 38 9.59 5.17 12.87
N SER A 39 9.93 6.44 13.12
CA SER A 39 10.59 7.32 12.13
C SER A 39 11.96 6.81 11.69
N ALA A 40 12.68 6.11 12.58
CA ALA A 40 13.98 5.50 12.30
C ALA A 40 13.88 4.12 11.63
N THR A 41 12.67 3.58 11.46
CA THR A 41 12.44 2.29 10.82
C THR A 41 12.43 2.45 9.30
N SER A 42 12.70 1.39 8.55
CA SER A 42 12.48 1.32 7.10
C SER A 42 11.45 0.23 6.79
N LEU A 43 10.47 0.52 5.95
CA LEU A 43 9.49 -0.46 5.46
C LEU A 43 9.86 -0.91 4.05
N LEU A 44 9.77 -2.21 3.80
CA LEU A 44 9.97 -2.81 2.48
C LEU A 44 8.64 -3.40 2.00
N GLY A 45 8.07 -2.81 0.96
CA GLY A 45 6.95 -3.39 0.22
C GLY A 45 7.48 -4.34 -0.85
N LEU A 46 7.01 -5.59 -0.82
CA LEU A 46 7.29 -6.60 -1.84
C LEU A 46 5.97 -7.00 -2.50
N PHE A 47 5.96 -6.97 -3.82
CA PHE A 47 4.81 -7.32 -4.63
C PHE A 47 5.22 -8.32 -5.68
N SER A 48 4.37 -9.32 -5.88
CA SER A 48 4.50 -10.28 -6.96
C SER A 48 3.12 -10.53 -7.57
N GLY A 49 3.08 -10.73 -8.88
CA GLY A 49 1.85 -11.02 -9.59
C GLY A 49 2.14 -11.83 -10.85
N PHE A 50 1.10 -12.44 -11.40
CA PHE A 50 1.18 -13.04 -12.72
C PHE A 50 0.73 -12.01 -13.76
N ASP A 51 1.62 -11.64 -14.68
CA ASP A 51 1.30 -10.76 -15.79
C ASP A 51 0.75 -11.60 -16.95
N SER A 52 -0.50 -11.37 -17.31
CA SER A 52 -1.18 -12.10 -18.37
C SER A 52 -0.71 -11.74 -19.79
N THR A 53 -0.06 -10.59 -19.97
CA THR A 53 0.48 -10.14 -21.26
C THR A 53 1.73 -10.94 -21.61
N PHE A 54 2.63 -11.11 -20.65
CA PHE A 54 3.87 -11.85 -20.82
C PHE A 54 3.73 -13.34 -20.45
N CYS A 55 2.63 -13.73 -19.79
CA CYS A 55 2.42 -15.06 -19.22
C CYS A 55 3.53 -15.45 -18.22
N GLU A 56 4.00 -14.48 -17.45
CA GLU A 56 5.13 -14.63 -16.53
C GLU A 56 4.83 -14.05 -15.15
N THR A 57 5.54 -14.52 -14.13
CA THR A 57 5.49 -13.91 -12.80
C THR A 57 6.40 -12.70 -12.73
N VAL A 58 5.83 -11.54 -12.42
CA VAL A 58 6.54 -10.27 -12.25
C VAL A 58 6.68 -9.93 -10.76
N TYR A 59 7.72 -9.16 -10.45
CA TYR A 59 8.04 -8.74 -9.09
C TYR A 59 8.33 -7.24 -9.06
N SER A 60 7.90 -6.58 -7.99
CA SER A 60 8.23 -5.19 -7.69
C SER A 60 8.58 -5.06 -6.21
N ARG A 61 9.46 -4.11 -5.91
CA ARG A 61 9.83 -3.77 -4.53
C ARG A 61 9.95 -2.27 -4.36
N HIS A 62 9.58 -1.78 -3.19
CA HIS A 62 9.72 -0.38 -2.84
C HIS A 62 10.11 -0.24 -1.37
N ILE A 63 10.99 0.71 -1.06
CA ILE A 63 11.42 0.99 0.31
C ILE A 63 10.89 2.36 0.72
N TYR A 64 10.22 2.41 1.86
CA TYR A 64 9.79 3.63 2.51
C TYR A 64 10.72 3.90 3.70
N THR A 65 11.30 5.10 3.76
CA THR A 65 12.23 5.53 4.82
C THR A 65 11.69 6.70 5.64
N THR A 66 10.57 7.29 5.20
CA THR A 66 9.97 8.47 5.81
C THR A 66 8.48 8.23 5.97
N TYR A 67 7.93 8.68 7.09
CA TYR A 67 6.52 8.48 7.44
C TYR A 67 5.92 9.78 7.92
N GLU A 68 4.63 9.96 7.66
CA GLU A 68 3.83 11.03 8.22
C GLU A 68 2.73 10.41 9.09
N PHE A 69 2.71 10.74 10.38
CA PHE A 69 1.68 10.28 11.30
C PHE A 69 0.46 11.19 11.26
N GLY A 70 -0.73 10.62 11.48
CA GLY A 70 -1.97 11.37 11.66
C GLY A 70 -2.57 11.97 10.38
N LYS A 71 -1.96 11.75 9.21
CA LYS A 71 -2.57 12.11 7.94
C LYS A 71 -3.43 10.95 7.43
N PRO A 72 -4.75 11.14 7.24
CA PRO A 72 -5.54 10.15 6.51
C PRO A 72 -5.01 10.04 5.08
N ILE A 73 -5.14 8.86 4.47
CA ILE A 73 -5.06 8.74 3.02
C ILE A 73 -6.38 9.35 2.51
N VAL A 74 -6.33 10.59 2.02
CA VAL A 74 -7.54 11.39 1.71
C VAL A 74 -7.89 11.40 0.22
N ASP A 75 -7.01 10.88 -0.64
CA ASP A 75 -7.25 10.87 -2.07
C ASP A 75 -7.84 9.52 -2.50
N ASP A 76 -9.14 9.54 -2.77
CA ASP A 76 -9.82 8.47 -3.46
C ASP A 76 -9.23 8.38 -4.88
N ALA A 77 -8.39 7.37 -5.11
CA ALA A 77 -7.77 7.14 -6.41
C ALA A 77 -8.80 6.84 -7.53
N VAL A 78 -10.05 6.57 -7.16
CA VAL A 78 -11.15 6.19 -8.07
C VAL A 78 -12.39 6.98 -7.70
N THR A 79 -12.93 7.73 -8.65
CA THR A 79 -14.23 8.43 -8.51
C THR A 79 -15.25 7.83 -9.48
N LEU A 80 -16.45 7.56 -8.98
CA LEU A 80 -17.56 7.09 -9.80
C LEU A 80 -18.35 8.29 -10.32
N THR A 81 -18.45 8.42 -11.64
CA THR A 81 -19.22 9.47 -12.31
C THR A 81 -20.43 8.86 -13.03
N PRO A 82 -21.47 9.65 -13.36
CA PRO A 82 -22.59 9.15 -14.16
C PRO A 82 -22.18 8.54 -15.50
N ASP A 83 -21.03 8.97 -16.03
CA ASP A 83 -20.51 8.59 -17.34
C ASP A 83 -19.49 7.45 -17.27
N GLY A 84 -19.08 7.02 -16.06
CA GLY A 84 -18.13 5.93 -15.87
C GLY A 84 -17.27 6.03 -14.62
N VAL A 85 -16.01 5.62 -14.75
CA VAL A 85 -15.00 5.63 -13.68
C VAL A 85 -13.93 6.65 -14.07
N SER A 86 -13.71 7.67 -13.23
CA SER A 86 -12.58 8.59 -13.37
C SER A 86 -11.47 8.21 -12.39
N TRP A 87 -10.23 8.42 -12.83
CA TRP A 87 -9.02 8.15 -12.05
C TRP A 87 -8.47 9.49 -11.53
N GLY A 88 -7.90 9.49 -10.32
CA GLY A 88 -7.50 10.70 -9.57
C GLY A 88 -6.36 11.55 -10.13
N ASP A 89 -6.06 11.49 -11.44
CA ASP A 89 -4.94 12.22 -12.07
C ASP A 89 -5.38 13.34 -13.05
N ASP A 90 -6.68 13.66 -13.18
CA ASP A 90 -7.15 14.72 -14.08
C ASP A 90 -6.91 16.17 -13.57
N ASP A 91 -6.39 16.36 -12.35
CA ASP A 91 -6.22 17.67 -11.71
C ASP A 91 -4.76 18.14 -11.53
N MET A 92 -3.78 17.51 -12.20
CA MET A 92 -2.36 17.93 -12.19
C MET A 92 -1.86 18.45 -13.54
N MET A 93 -2.63 19.33 -14.19
CA MET A 93 -2.17 20.16 -15.33
C MET A 93 -2.28 21.65 -15.03
#